data_AF-A0A9E2IA99-F1
#
_entry.id   AF-A0A9E2IA99-F1
#
_cell.length_a   1.000
_cell.length_b   1.000
_cell.length_c   1.000
_cell.angle_alpha   90.00
_cell.angle_beta   90.00
_cell.angle_gamma   90.00
#
_symmetry.space_group_name_H-M   'P 1'
#
loop_
_entity.id
_entity.type
_entity.pdbx_description
1 polymer ?
#
loop_
_entity_poly.entity_id
_entity_poly.type
_entity_poly.pdbx_seq_one_letter_code
_entity_poly.pdbx_strand_id
1 'polypeptide(L)'
;MEKLYTRDIYGKTLVDLGKQDSEIVVLDADLSGSTRTSFFRKEFPERFFNLGVAEQNMMAVSAGLASCGKIVFVSTFAMFATIRALDQVRNTICYNNLNVKIVASHGGITVGEDGASHQALEDVNFLRAIPNVKIVVPCDAEETKNAVIAAYKTDGPFYIRLGRSKVPTIDKKKDFVLGKGYIVEEGRDLAIISCGIMVYESLVALNFLKEKGYSACVVNMPTIKPIDENLIVELGKKYKKIL
;
A
#
# COMPACT_ATOMS: atom_id res chain seq x y z
N MET A 1 -7.78 3.73 20.73
CA MET A 1 -7.67 3.32 19.32
C MET A 1 -7.59 1.81 19.25
N GLU A 2 -8.51 1.19 18.51
CA GLU A 2 -8.41 -0.22 18.15
C GLU A 2 -7.17 -0.43 17.26
N LYS A 3 -6.48 -1.57 17.42
CA LYS A 3 -5.35 -1.94 16.56
C LYS A 3 -5.74 -3.09 15.63
N LEU A 4 -5.60 -2.88 14.32
CA LEU A 4 -6.04 -3.82 13.29
C LEU A 4 -4.89 -4.18 12.34
N TYR A 5 -4.96 -5.38 11.76
CA TYR A 5 -4.03 -5.79 10.70
C TYR A 5 -4.52 -5.25 9.35
N THR A 6 -3.73 -4.40 8.70
CA THR A 6 -4.05 -3.89 7.35
C THR A 6 -4.15 -5.04 6.34
N ARG A 7 -3.26 -6.03 6.43
CA ARG A 7 -3.31 -7.26 5.63
C ARG A 7 -4.61 -8.06 5.82
N ASP A 8 -5.18 -8.12 7.02
CA ASP A 8 -6.46 -8.82 7.24
C ASP A 8 -7.61 -8.09 6.55
N ILE A 9 -7.60 -6.75 6.58
CA ILE A 9 -8.58 -5.93 5.89
C ILE A 9 -8.44 -6.05 4.38
N TYR A 10 -7.22 -6.11 3.85
CA TYR A 10 -6.98 -6.41 2.44
C TYR A 10 -7.64 -7.74 2.03
N GLY A 11 -7.35 -8.83 2.74
CA GLY A 11 -7.92 -10.14 2.42
C GLY A 11 -9.46 -10.16 2.47
N LYS A 12 -10.06 -9.49 3.45
CA LYS A 12 -11.53 -9.37 3.55
C LYS A 12 -12.11 -8.51 2.42
N THR A 13 -11.45 -7.41 2.07
CA THR A 13 -11.86 -6.53 0.98
C THR A 13 -11.80 -7.26 -0.36
N LEU A 14 -10.78 -8.10 -0.59
CA LEU A 14 -10.73 -8.96 -1.76
C LEU A 14 -11.92 -9.92 -1.86
N VAL A 15 -12.34 -10.52 -0.75
CA VAL A 15 -13.52 -11.40 -0.72
C VAL A 15 -14.76 -10.62 -1.11
N ASP A 16 -14.96 -9.41 -0.56
CA ASP A 16 -16.12 -8.58 -0.86
C ASP A 16 -16.16 -8.15 -2.33
N LEU A 17 -15.01 -7.78 -2.90
CA LEU A 17 -14.89 -7.47 -4.33
C LEU A 17 -15.09 -8.71 -5.20
N GLY A 18 -14.53 -9.86 -4.81
CA GLY A 18 -14.69 -11.12 -5.53
C GLY A 18 -16.15 -11.60 -5.60
N LYS A 19 -16.99 -11.26 -4.62
CA LYS A 19 -18.44 -11.52 -4.69
C LYS A 19 -19.16 -10.67 -5.73
N GLN A 20 -18.61 -9.50 -6.03
CA GLN A 20 -19.21 -8.51 -6.94
C GLN A 20 -18.72 -8.67 -8.38
N ASP A 21 -17.48 -9.14 -8.56
CA ASP A 21 -16.83 -9.23 -9.85
C ASP A 21 -16.11 -10.58 -10.03
N SER A 22 -16.57 -11.35 -11.03
CA SER A 22 -16.01 -12.64 -11.41
C SER A 22 -14.69 -12.52 -12.19
N GLU A 23 -14.37 -11.35 -12.73
CA GLU A 23 -13.14 -11.09 -13.49
C GLU A 23 -11.92 -10.87 -12.58
N ILE A 24 -12.15 -10.71 -11.28
CA ILE A 24 -11.07 -10.66 -10.29
C ILE A 24 -10.44 -12.04 -10.12
N VAL A 25 -9.11 -12.08 -10.25
CA VAL A 25 -8.27 -13.22 -9.92
C VAL A 25 -7.20 -12.82 -8.92
N VAL A 26 -6.84 -13.74 -8.03
CA VAL A 26 -5.84 -13.49 -6.98
C VAL A 26 -4.69 -14.47 -7.13
N LEU A 27 -3.46 -13.96 -7.14
CA LEU A 27 -2.25 -14.75 -7.19
C LEU A 27 -1.42 -14.57 -5.92
N ASP A 28 -0.79 -15.66 -5.48
CA ASP A 28 0.12 -15.65 -4.33
C ASP A 28 1.33 -16.59 -4.55
N ALA A 29 2.42 -16.34 -3.83
CA ALA A 29 3.68 -17.06 -3.94
C ALA A 29 3.97 -17.87 -2.67
N ASP A 30 3.08 -18.81 -2.34
CA ASP A 30 3.14 -19.64 -1.12
C ASP A 30 3.12 -18.88 0.22
N LEU A 31 2.62 -17.64 0.23
CA LEU A 31 2.56 -16.77 1.40
C LEU A 31 1.13 -16.37 1.77
N SER A 32 0.13 -17.05 1.21
CA SER A 32 -1.30 -16.68 1.33
C SER A 32 -1.83 -16.62 2.76
N GLY A 33 -1.24 -17.39 3.68
CA GLY A 33 -1.52 -17.31 5.13
C GLY A 33 -1.03 -15.99 5.75
N SER A 34 0.08 -15.46 5.24
CA SER A 34 0.77 -14.26 5.72
C SER A 34 0.29 -12.99 5.02
N THR A 35 0.03 -13.02 3.72
CA THR A 35 -0.54 -11.90 2.93
C THR A 35 -2.05 -11.76 3.14
N ARG A 36 -2.70 -12.81 3.65
CA ARG A 36 -4.16 -12.96 3.87
C ARG A 36 -4.99 -13.11 2.59
N THR A 37 -4.36 -13.37 1.45
CA THR A 37 -5.08 -13.80 0.25
C THR A 37 -5.72 -15.19 0.41
N SER A 38 -5.33 -15.95 1.44
CA SER A 38 -6.00 -17.19 1.85
C SER A 38 -7.49 -17.03 2.17
N PHE A 39 -7.94 -15.83 2.55
CA PHE A 39 -9.38 -15.53 2.68
C PHE A 39 -10.09 -15.61 1.33
N PHE A 40 -9.51 -15.03 0.28
CA PHE A 40 -10.05 -15.13 -1.08
C PHE A 40 -10.01 -16.56 -1.60
N ARG A 41 -8.89 -17.28 -1.39
CA ARG A 41 -8.76 -18.70 -1.77
C ARG A 41 -9.87 -19.57 -1.21
N LYS A 42 -10.26 -19.34 0.05
CA LYS A 42 -11.30 -20.13 0.72
C LYS A 42 -12.66 -19.99 0.03
N GLU A 43 -13.00 -18.77 -0.39
CA GLU A 43 -14.30 -18.47 -1.00
C GLU A 43 -14.32 -18.72 -2.52
N PHE A 44 -13.18 -18.52 -3.20
CA PHE A 44 -13.06 -18.57 -4.66
C PHE A 44 -11.82 -19.37 -5.09
N PRO A 45 -11.74 -20.68 -4.79
CA PRO A 45 -10.56 -21.49 -5.10
C PRO A 45 -10.22 -21.52 -6.60
N GLU A 46 -11.23 -21.53 -7.48
CA GLU A 46 -11.06 -21.55 -8.94
C GLU A 46 -10.50 -20.23 -9.53
N ARG A 47 -10.49 -19.15 -8.74
CA ARG A 47 -9.95 -17.83 -9.14
C ARG A 47 -8.71 -17.44 -8.32
N PHE A 48 -8.17 -18.39 -7.57
CA PHE A 48 -6.98 -18.20 -6.76
C PHE A 48 -5.85 -19.10 -7.29
N PHE A 49 -4.70 -18.50 -7.61
CA PHE A 49 -3.55 -19.21 -8.15
C PHE A 49 -2.36 -19.08 -7.21
N ASN A 50 -1.97 -20.18 -6.56
CA ASN A 50 -0.69 -20.27 -5.86
C ASN A 50 0.38 -20.72 -6.85
N LEU A 51 1.40 -19.90 -7.08
CA LEU A 51 2.49 -20.20 -8.03
C LEU A 51 3.78 -20.64 -7.35
N GLY A 52 3.73 -20.97 -6.06
CA GLY A 52 4.91 -21.35 -5.28
C GLY A 52 5.88 -20.19 -5.09
N VAL A 53 7.10 -20.48 -4.62
CA VAL A 53 8.14 -19.49 -4.31
C VAL A 53 8.84 -19.00 -5.60
N ALA A 54 8.05 -18.42 -6.51
CA ALA A 54 8.44 -18.07 -7.88
C ALA A 54 7.89 -16.70 -8.31
N GLU A 55 8.20 -15.63 -7.57
CA GLU A 55 7.64 -14.29 -7.77
C GLU A 55 7.86 -13.72 -9.17
N GLN A 56 9.02 -13.97 -9.80
CA GLN A 56 9.28 -13.55 -11.17
C GLN A 56 8.27 -14.17 -12.14
N ASN A 57 8.07 -15.48 -12.05
CA ASN A 57 7.06 -16.18 -12.84
C ASN A 57 5.65 -15.68 -12.50
N MET A 58 5.36 -15.46 -11.20
CA MET A 58 4.05 -14.97 -10.77
C MET A 58 3.71 -13.60 -11.36
N MET A 59 4.67 -12.67 -11.43
CA MET A 59 4.47 -11.37 -12.07
C MET A 59 4.24 -11.52 -13.58
N ALA A 60 4.96 -12.42 -14.25
CA ALA A 60 4.76 -12.69 -15.68
C ALA A 60 3.38 -13.32 -15.97
N VAL A 61 2.95 -14.30 -15.17
CA VAL A 61 1.60 -14.89 -15.27
C VAL A 61 0.53 -13.84 -14.98
N SER A 62 0.74 -12.98 -13.98
CA SER A 62 -0.16 -11.87 -13.67
C SER A 62 -0.34 -10.93 -14.86
N ALA A 63 0.75 -10.61 -15.56
CA ALA A 63 0.71 -9.80 -16.77
C ALA A 63 -0.10 -10.48 -17.89
N GLY A 64 0.11 -11.78 -18.12
CA GLY A 64 -0.66 -12.55 -19.11
C GLY A 64 -2.16 -12.55 -18.79
N LEU A 65 -2.53 -12.83 -17.54
CA LEU A 65 -3.94 -12.79 -17.11
C LEU A 65 -4.57 -11.41 -17.31
N ALA A 66 -3.84 -10.34 -16.96
CA ALA A 66 -4.31 -8.96 -17.16
C ALA A 66 -4.48 -8.62 -18.65
N SER A 67 -3.61 -9.12 -19.54
CA SER A 67 -3.75 -8.94 -20.99
C SER A 67 -4.99 -9.64 -21.57
N CYS A 68 -5.49 -10.66 -20.87
CA CYS A 68 -6.72 -11.39 -21.21
C CYS A 68 -7.99 -10.80 -20.55
N GLY A 69 -7.93 -9.58 -20.04
CA GLY A 69 -9.09 -8.86 -19.47
C GLY A 69 -9.36 -9.14 -17.99
N LYS A 70 -8.53 -9.93 -17.30
CA LYS A 70 -8.70 -10.16 -15.85
C LYS A 70 -8.24 -8.97 -15.02
N ILE A 71 -8.90 -8.74 -13.90
CA ILE A 71 -8.46 -7.79 -12.88
C ILE A 71 -7.59 -8.55 -11.87
N VAL A 72 -6.28 -8.33 -11.94
CA VAL A 72 -5.33 -9.19 -11.25
C VAL A 72 -4.88 -8.54 -9.94
N PHE A 73 -5.13 -9.20 -8.82
CA PHE A 73 -4.47 -8.91 -7.55
C PHE A 73 -3.37 -9.92 -7.28
N VAL A 74 -2.13 -9.48 -7.14
CA VAL A 74 -0.97 -10.35 -6.91
C VAL A 74 -0.30 -9.98 -5.59
N SER A 75 -0.01 -10.99 -4.77
CA SER A 75 0.52 -10.79 -3.42
C SER A 75 1.69 -11.68 -3.08
N THR A 76 2.65 -11.07 -2.40
CA THR A 76 3.79 -11.70 -1.72
C THR A 76 4.31 -10.66 -0.70
N PHE A 77 5.49 -10.84 -0.14
CA PHE A 77 6.12 -9.82 0.71
C PHE A 77 6.75 -8.72 -0.16
N ALA A 78 6.83 -7.51 0.38
CA ALA A 78 7.37 -6.33 -0.31
C ALA A 78 8.79 -6.57 -0.84
N MET A 79 9.63 -7.29 -0.09
CA MET A 79 10.97 -7.71 -0.54
C MET A 79 10.90 -8.51 -1.84
N PHE A 80 10.02 -9.50 -1.91
CA PHE A 80 9.97 -10.42 -3.04
C PHE A 80 9.15 -9.85 -4.21
N ALA A 81 8.11 -9.07 -3.93
CA ALA A 81 7.32 -8.36 -4.94
C ALA A 81 8.16 -7.33 -5.71
N THR A 82 9.18 -6.76 -5.05
CA THR A 82 10.07 -5.76 -5.65
C THR A 82 11.42 -6.37 -6.00
N ILE A 83 12.36 -6.51 -5.07
CA ILE A 83 13.76 -6.92 -5.34
C ILE A 83 13.82 -8.18 -6.21
N ARG A 84 13.04 -9.21 -5.88
CA ARG A 84 13.11 -10.48 -6.61
C ARG A 84 12.47 -10.41 -8.00
N ALA A 85 11.39 -9.63 -8.17
CA ALA A 85 10.59 -9.60 -9.39
C ALA A 85 10.62 -8.27 -10.16
N LEU A 86 11.57 -7.37 -9.83
CA LEU A 86 11.57 -5.98 -10.28
C LEU A 86 11.56 -5.86 -11.81
N ASP A 87 12.30 -6.73 -12.50
CA ASP A 87 12.37 -6.69 -13.96
C ASP A 87 11.02 -7.03 -14.61
N GLN A 88 10.31 -8.05 -14.10
CA GLN A 88 8.97 -8.39 -14.59
C GLN A 88 7.95 -7.30 -14.24
N VAL A 89 8.05 -6.70 -13.05
CA VAL A 89 7.22 -5.54 -12.71
C VAL A 89 7.48 -4.37 -13.66
N ARG A 90 8.75 -4.07 -13.97
CA ARG A 90 9.14 -2.96 -14.85
C ARG A 90 8.77 -3.21 -16.31
N ASN A 91 9.31 -4.25 -16.91
CA ASN A 91 9.28 -4.45 -18.37
C ASN A 91 8.02 -5.17 -18.83
N THR A 92 7.44 -6.02 -17.99
CA THR A 92 6.26 -6.80 -18.37
C THR A 92 4.98 -6.09 -17.92
N ILE A 93 4.89 -5.67 -16.67
CA ILE A 93 3.66 -5.06 -16.13
C ILE A 93 3.59 -3.55 -16.45
N CYS A 94 4.56 -2.78 -15.97
CA CYS A 94 4.47 -1.32 -15.98
C CYS A 94 4.68 -0.71 -17.37
N TYR A 95 5.65 -1.20 -18.12
CA TYR A 95 5.91 -0.74 -19.49
C TYR A 95 4.68 -0.92 -20.40
N ASN A 96 3.99 -2.06 -20.28
CA ASN A 96 2.77 -2.34 -21.04
C ASN A 96 1.49 -1.76 -20.39
N ASN A 97 1.62 -1.00 -19.29
CA ASN A 97 0.53 -0.39 -18.54
C ASN A 97 -0.60 -1.39 -18.18
N LEU A 98 -0.25 -2.63 -17.84
CA LEU A 98 -1.21 -3.70 -17.60
C LEU A 98 -1.95 -3.53 -16.27
N ASN A 99 -3.18 -4.05 -16.21
CA ASN A 99 -4.09 -3.89 -15.08
C ASN A 99 -3.79 -4.82 -13.89
N VAL A 100 -2.56 -4.73 -13.36
CA VAL A 100 -2.08 -5.59 -12.26
C VAL A 100 -1.96 -4.79 -10.96
N LYS A 101 -2.61 -5.28 -9.91
CA LYS A 101 -2.62 -4.70 -8.57
C LYS A 101 -1.66 -5.51 -7.69
N ILE A 102 -0.44 -5.01 -7.54
CA ILE A 102 0.58 -5.60 -6.67
C ILE A 102 0.29 -5.15 -5.24
N VAL A 103 -0.22 -6.05 -4.40
CA VAL A 103 -0.46 -5.76 -2.98
C VAL A 103 0.54 -6.56 -2.16
N ALA A 104 1.57 -5.86 -1.71
CA ALA A 104 2.71 -6.47 -1.05
C ALA A 104 2.68 -6.20 0.46
N SER A 105 2.75 -7.26 1.25
CA SER A 105 2.75 -7.17 2.71
C SER A 105 4.17 -7.10 3.28
N HIS A 106 4.32 -7.01 4.60
CA HIS A 106 5.63 -7.08 5.27
C HIS A 106 6.60 -5.95 4.81
N GLY A 107 6.05 -4.75 4.54
CA GLY A 107 6.87 -3.56 4.31
C GLY A 107 7.52 -3.02 5.58
N GLY A 108 8.75 -2.52 5.45
CA GLY A 108 9.49 -1.83 6.51
C GLY A 108 10.06 -2.75 7.60
N ILE A 109 10.57 -2.13 8.66
CA ILE A 109 11.18 -2.83 9.80
C ILE A 109 10.18 -3.59 10.67
N THR A 110 8.88 -3.28 10.56
CA THR A 110 7.81 -3.84 11.42
C THR A 110 7.48 -5.30 11.15
N VAL A 111 8.20 -5.93 10.21
CA VAL A 111 8.26 -7.38 10.07
C VAL A 111 8.78 -8.03 11.35
N GLY A 112 9.74 -7.40 12.04
CA GLY A 112 10.27 -7.89 13.31
C GLY A 112 11.29 -9.00 13.11
N GLU A 113 11.00 -10.16 13.68
CA GLU A 113 11.95 -11.23 13.95
C GLU A 113 12.55 -11.90 12.70
N ASP A 114 11.86 -11.85 11.55
CA ASP A 114 12.37 -12.42 10.28
C ASP A 114 13.63 -11.68 9.76
N GLY A 115 13.88 -10.47 10.29
CA GLY A 115 15.14 -9.75 10.10
C GLY A 115 15.34 -9.14 8.71
N ALA A 116 16.58 -8.71 8.45
CA ALA A 116 16.94 -7.87 7.31
C ALA A 116 16.59 -8.48 5.93
N SER A 117 16.54 -9.80 5.80
CA SER A 117 16.17 -10.48 4.56
C SER A 117 14.71 -10.28 4.16
N HIS A 118 13.84 -9.94 5.11
CA HIS A 118 12.39 -9.76 4.91
C HIS A 118 11.93 -8.30 5.08
N GLN A 119 12.80 -7.42 5.57
CA GLN A 119 12.49 -6.01 5.79
C GLN A 119 12.68 -5.20 4.50
N ALA A 120 11.59 -4.92 3.80
CA ALA A 120 11.62 -4.07 2.61
C ALA A 120 11.74 -2.60 2.99
N LEU A 121 12.89 -1.98 2.74
CA LEU A 121 13.16 -0.57 3.03
C LEU A 121 13.23 0.27 1.74
N GLU A 122 13.48 -0.38 0.62
CA GLU A 122 13.79 0.18 -0.69
C GLU A 122 12.67 -0.01 -1.72
N ASP A 123 11.62 -0.76 -1.37
CA ASP A 123 10.51 -1.15 -2.26
C ASP A 123 9.83 0.05 -2.92
N VAL A 124 9.48 1.07 -2.14
CA VAL A 124 8.86 2.31 -2.66
C VAL A 124 9.83 3.07 -3.57
N ASN A 125 11.12 3.10 -3.24
CA ASN A 125 12.11 3.84 -4.00
C ASN A 125 12.31 3.24 -5.40
N PHE A 126 12.45 1.91 -5.48
CA PHE A 126 12.57 1.20 -6.76
C PHE A 126 11.38 1.45 -7.66
N LEU A 127 10.16 1.30 -7.13
CA LEU A 127 8.95 1.43 -7.93
C LEU A 127 8.67 2.87 -8.34
N ARG A 128 9.05 3.87 -7.52
CA ARG A 128 8.79 5.28 -7.84
C ARG A 128 9.49 5.73 -9.12
N ALA A 129 10.64 5.16 -9.45
CA ALA A 129 11.36 5.43 -10.69
C ALA A 129 10.72 4.80 -11.95
N ILE A 130 9.82 3.82 -11.79
CA ILE A 130 9.20 3.09 -12.90
C ILE A 130 7.94 3.85 -13.38
N PRO A 131 7.76 4.14 -14.67
CA PRO A 131 6.55 4.79 -15.19
C PRO A 131 5.25 4.01 -14.92
N ASN A 132 4.10 4.67 -15.09
CA ASN A 132 2.73 4.13 -15.03
C ASN A 132 2.25 3.57 -13.66
N VAL A 133 3.15 3.07 -12.81
CA VAL A 133 2.76 2.50 -11.50
C VAL A 133 2.28 3.58 -10.54
N LYS A 134 1.12 3.31 -9.92
CA LYS A 134 0.56 4.09 -8.82
C LYS A 134 0.97 3.45 -7.51
N ILE A 135 1.47 4.23 -6.55
CA ILE A 135 2.07 3.74 -5.30
C ILE A 135 1.27 4.28 -4.13
N VAL A 136 0.70 3.38 -3.32
CA VAL A 136 -0.11 3.71 -2.15
C VAL A 136 0.43 3.00 -0.90
N VAL A 137 0.56 3.75 0.19
CA VAL A 137 1.03 3.30 1.50
C VAL A 137 -0.02 3.71 2.55
N PRO A 138 -1.10 2.93 2.71
CA PRO A 138 -2.19 3.27 3.62
C PRO A 138 -1.72 3.27 5.08
N CYS A 139 -2.20 4.23 5.87
CA CYS A 139 -1.85 4.40 7.27
C CYS A 139 -2.52 3.39 8.20
N ASP A 140 -3.73 2.93 7.85
CA ASP A 140 -4.47 1.98 8.68
C ASP A 140 -5.45 1.08 7.92
N ALA A 141 -6.29 0.38 8.67
CA ALA A 141 -7.30 -0.57 8.19
C ALA A 141 -8.28 0.03 7.17
N GLU A 142 -8.89 1.16 7.49
CA GLU A 142 -9.92 1.76 6.63
C GLU A 142 -9.31 2.33 5.36
N GLU A 143 -8.16 3.00 5.49
CA GLU A 143 -7.45 3.52 4.32
C GLU A 143 -6.95 2.38 3.43
N THR A 144 -6.60 1.22 4.01
CA THR A 144 -6.28 0.01 3.24
C THR A 144 -7.47 -0.47 2.41
N LYS A 145 -8.67 -0.56 3.02
CA LYS A 145 -9.90 -0.93 2.31
C LYS A 145 -10.16 0.02 1.14
N ASN A 146 -10.08 1.33 1.39
CA ASN A 146 -10.36 2.34 0.38
C ASN A 146 -9.30 2.36 -0.74
N ALA A 147 -8.02 2.15 -0.40
CA ALA A 147 -6.95 2.02 -1.38
C ALA A 147 -7.14 0.80 -2.30
N VAL A 148 -7.56 -0.34 -1.75
CA VAL A 148 -7.86 -1.56 -2.54
C VAL A 148 -9.06 -1.33 -3.46
N ILE A 149 -10.12 -0.69 -2.96
CA ILE A 149 -11.29 -0.34 -3.79
C ILE A 149 -10.91 0.65 -4.90
N ALA A 150 -10.09 1.66 -4.60
CA ALA A 150 -9.62 2.60 -5.60
C ALA A 150 -8.75 1.92 -6.67
N ALA A 151 -7.88 0.99 -6.26
CA ALA A 151 -7.05 0.20 -7.18
C ALA A 151 -7.89 -0.72 -8.07
N TYR A 152 -8.97 -1.31 -7.53
CA TYR A 152 -9.94 -2.09 -8.30
C TYR A 152 -10.67 -1.22 -9.35
N LYS A 153 -11.10 -0.01 -8.98
CA LYS A 153 -11.86 0.90 -9.87
C LYS A 153 -11.01 1.65 -10.90
N THR A 154 -9.69 1.54 -10.84
CA THR A 154 -8.78 2.35 -11.65
C THR A 154 -7.89 1.44 -12.48
N ASP A 155 -7.85 1.63 -13.79
CA ASP A 155 -6.99 0.82 -14.65
C ASP A 155 -5.48 1.09 -14.49
N GLY A 156 -4.71 0.08 -14.87
CA GLY A 156 -3.26 0.09 -14.89
C GLY A 156 -2.61 -0.39 -13.60
N PRO A 157 -1.27 -0.30 -13.52
CA PRO A 157 -0.50 -0.94 -12.47
C PRO A 157 -0.58 -0.19 -11.15
N PHE A 158 -0.77 -0.94 -10.06
CA PHE A 158 -0.75 -0.44 -8.69
C PHE A 158 0.28 -1.20 -7.86
N TYR A 159 0.88 -0.49 -6.91
CA TYR A 159 1.58 -1.04 -5.76
C TYR A 159 0.96 -0.53 -4.47
N ILE A 160 0.42 -1.42 -3.66
CA ILE A 160 -0.11 -1.12 -2.32
C ILE A 160 0.79 -1.79 -1.28
N ARG A 161 1.44 -0.98 -0.45
CA ARG A 161 2.37 -1.45 0.59
C ARG A 161 1.65 -1.66 1.92
N LEU A 162 1.65 -2.89 2.42
CA LEU A 162 1.05 -3.26 3.71
C LEU A 162 2.10 -3.74 4.71
N GLY A 163 1.77 -3.65 6.01
CA GLY A 163 2.61 -4.12 7.11
C GLY A 163 2.21 -5.51 7.63
N ARG A 164 3.08 -6.11 8.45
CA ARG A 164 2.79 -7.37 9.18
C ARG A 164 1.98 -7.13 10.46
N SER A 165 2.37 -6.10 11.21
CA SER A 165 1.90 -5.82 12.55
C SER A 165 0.55 -5.11 12.58
N LYS A 166 -0.14 -5.18 13.73
CA LYS A 166 -1.35 -4.37 13.93
C LYS A 166 -0.97 -2.90 14.03
N VAL A 167 -1.75 -2.04 13.40
CA VAL A 167 -1.58 -0.58 13.45
C VAL A 167 -2.81 0.06 14.11
N PRO A 168 -2.63 1.16 14.86
CA PRO A 168 -3.76 1.92 15.40
C PRO A 168 -4.66 2.46 14.28
N THR A 169 -5.95 2.48 14.56
CA THR A 169 -6.93 3.23 13.78
C THR A 169 -6.75 4.73 13.98
N ILE A 170 -6.81 5.51 12.91
CA ILE A 170 -6.77 6.98 12.96
C ILE A 170 -8.20 7.52 12.94
N ASP A 171 -8.58 8.33 13.93
CA ASP A 171 -9.98 8.78 14.09
C ASP A 171 -10.36 9.95 13.16
N LYS A 172 -9.45 10.91 12.93
CA LYS A 172 -9.70 12.12 12.12
C LYS A 172 -9.32 11.91 10.64
N LYS A 173 -10.09 11.08 9.93
CA LYS A 173 -9.83 10.83 8.50
C LYS A 173 -10.72 11.66 7.59
N LYS A 174 -10.19 11.92 6.40
CA LYS A 174 -10.97 12.26 5.22
C LYS A 174 -11.07 11.04 4.31
N ASP A 175 -12.01 11.08 3.38
CA ASP A 175 -12.14 10.05 2.36
C ASP A 175 -10.82 9.90 1.58
N PHE A 176 -10.43 8.65 1.35
CA PHE A 176 -9.27 8.37 0.53
C PHE A 176 -9.55 8.76 -0.93
N VAL A 177 -8.70 9.62 -1.48
CA VAL A 177 -8.69 9.98 -2.89
C VAL A 177 -7.30 9.72 -3.44
N LEU A 178 -7.21 8.94 -4.51
CA LEU A 178 -5.94 8.63 -5.16
C LEU A 178 -5.25 9.92 -5.60
N GLY A 179 -3.97 10.06 -5.23
CA GLY A 179 -3.17 11.25 -5.55
C GLY A 179 -3.40 12.44 -4.62
N LYS A 180 -4.16 12.27 -3.54
CA LYS A 180 -4.42 13.31 -2.55
C LYS A 180 -3.94 12.94 -1.15
N GLY A 181 -3.36 13.92 -0.48
CA GLY A 181 -3.07 13.87 0.95
C GLY A 181 -4.15 14.59 1.75
N TYR A 182 -4.15 14.41 3.07
CA TYR A 182 -5.04 15.15 3.97
C TYR A 182 -4.39 15.43 5.31
N ILE A 183 -4.79 16.56 5.90
CA ILE A 183 -4.40 16.96 7.24
C ILE A 183 -5.17 16.09 8.24
N VAL A 184 -4.43 15.40 9.11
CA VAL A 184 -4.96 14.60 10.23
C VAL A 184 -5.07 15.44 11.49
N GLU A 185 -4.09 16.32 11.72
CA GLU A 185 -4.08 17.27 12.84
C GLU A 185 -3.52 18.62 12.37
N GLU A 186 -4.19 19.71 12.76
CA GLU A 186 -3.74 21.07 12.44
C GLU A 186 -2.64 21.51 13.40
N GLY A 187 -1.77 22.40 12.92
CA GLY A 187 -0.73 23.01 13.74
C GLY A 187 -0.23 24.32 13.16
N ARG A 188 0.61 25.03 13.92
CA ARG A 188 1.02 26.41 13.58
C ARG A 188 2.47 26.55 13.13
N ASP A 189 3.39 25.78 13.71
CA ASP A 189 4.82 26.08 13.67
C ASP A 189 5.56 25.33 12.56
N LEU A 190 5.16 24.09 12.27
CA LEU A 190 5.73 23.23 11.21
C LEU A 190 4.69 22.23 10.66
N ALA A 191 5.01 21.59 9.55
CA ALA A 191 4.26 20.44 9.03
C ALA A 191 5.12 19.16 9.03
N ILE A 192 4.48 18.02 9.28
CA ILE A 192 5.04 16.67 9.20
C ILE A 192 4.22 15.91 8.15
N ILE A 193 4.84 15.53 7.05
CA ILE A 193 4.23 14.73 5.98
C ILE A 193 4.66 13.29 6.15
N SER A 194 3.69 12.41 6.36
CA SER A 194 3.94 11.00 6.70
C SER A 194 3.00 10.08 5.92
N CYS A 195 3.31 8.79 5.90
CA CYS A 195 2.45 7.75 5.33
C CYS A 195 2.61 6.45 6.13
N GLY A 196 1.71 5.49 5.92
CA GLY A 196 1.79 4.21 6.61
C GLY A 196 1.79 4.38 8.15
N ILE A 197 2.58 3.55 8.81
CA ILE A 197 2.72 3.55 10.27
C ILE A 197 3.23 4.89 10.84
N MET A 198 3.96 5.67 10.04
CA MET A 198 4.58 6.92 10.51
C MET A 198 3.55 8.02 10.75
N VAL A 199 2.32 7.88 10.24
CA VAL A 199 1.22 8.82 10.55
C VAL A 199 0.90 8.77 12.03
N TYR A 200 0.72 7.56 12.58
CA TYR A 200 0.47 7.40 14.00
C TYR A 200 1.66 7.85 14.84
N GLU A 201 2.89 7.49 14.45
CA GLU A 201 4.10 7.95 15.17
C GLU A 201 4.24 9.48 15.14
N SER A 202 3.81 10.14 14.07
CA SER A 202 3.79 11.60 13.97
C SER A 202 2.76 12.22 14.93
N LEU A 203 1.60 11.59 15.11
CA LEU A 203 0.61 12.01 16.11
C LEU A 203 1.13 11.83 17.54
N VAL A 204 1.85 10.74 17.82
CA VAL A 204 2.52 10.53 19.10
C VAL A 204 3.57 11.61 19.35
N ALA A 205 4.35 11.98 18.32
CA ALA A 205 5.35 13.03 18.39
C ALA A 205 4.77 14.42 18.76
N LEU A 206 3.50 14.68 18.47
CA LEU A 206 2.84 15.94 18.84
C LEU A 206 2.83 16.20 20.35
N ASN A 207 2.71 15.15 21.17
CA ASN A 207 2.73 15.29 22.63
C ASN A 207 4.09 15.83 23.10
N PHE A 208 5.18 15.27 22.58
CA PHE A 208 6.55 15.71 22.89
C PHE A 208 6.86 17.10 22.35
N LEU A 209 6.33 17.45 21.17
CA LEU A 209 6.48 18.80 20.61
C LEU A 209 5.72 19.84 21.46
N LYS A 210 4.52 19.50 21.93
CA LYS A 210 3.71 20.36 22.79
C LYS A 210 4.40 20.68 24.11
N GLU A 211 5.03 19.69 24.74
CA GLU A 211 5.86 19.89 25.95
C GLU A 211 7.01 20.88 25.74
N LYS A 212 7.52 20.97 24.50
CA LYS A 212 8.56 21.91 24.09
C LYS A 212 8.02 23.24 23.54
N GLY A 213 6.71 23.46 23.61
CA GLY A 213 6.05 24.68 23.14
C GLY A 213 5.84 24.76 21.62
N TYR A 214 5.98 23.65 20.89
CA TYR A 214 5.74 23.58 19.44
C TYR A 214 4.39 22.94 19.11
N SER A 215 3.77 23.44 18.03
CA SER A 215 2.55 22.92 17.43
C SER A 215 2.81 22.53 15.98
N ALA A 216 2.76 21.23 15.67
CA ALA A 216 2.98 20.72 14.32
C ALA A 216 1.68 20.25 13.66
N CYS A 217 1.54 20.53 12.37
CA CYS A 217 0.53 19.94 11.51
C CYS A 217 0.98 18.54 11.10
N VAL A 218 0.10 17.56 11.17
CA VAL A 218 0.35 16.19 10.69
C VAL A 218 -0.48 15.93 9.46
N VAL A 219 0.19 15.55 8.38
CA VAL A 219 -0.40 15.24 7.08
C VAL A 219 -0.17 13.77 6.77
N ASN A 220 -1.24 13.08 6.42
CA ASN A 220 -1.14 11.77 5.79
C ASN A 220 -1.07 11.94 4.26
N MET A 221 -0.03 11.37 3.66
CA MET A 221 0.20 11.32 2.22
C MET A 221 0.21 9.87 1.76
N PRO A 222 -0.97 9.22 1.68
CA PRO A 222 -1.03 7.78 1.40
C PRO A 222 -0.65 7.46 -0.04
N THR A 223 -0.86 8.38 -0.99
CA THR A 223 -0.39 8.20 -2.37
C THR A 223 1.00 8.82 -2.54
N ILE A 224 2.00 7.96 -2.75
CA ILE A 224 3.40 8.39 -3.00
C ILE A 224 3.62 8.69 -4.49
N LYS A 225 2.85 8.04 -5.36
CA LYS A 225 2.87 8.28 -6.81
C LYS A 225 1.48 8.07 -7.42
N PRO A 226 0.87 9.08 -8.06
CA PRO A 226 1.29 10.48 -8.07
C PRO A 226 1.17 11.10 -6.66
N ILE A 227 2.11 11.96 -6.28
CA ILE A 227 2.07 12.66 -5.00
C ILE A 227 1.19 13.92 -5.11
N ASP A 228 0.59 14.38 -4.01
CA ASP A 228 -0.21 15.61 -4.00
C ASP A 228 0.70 16.85 -3.96
N GLU A 229 1.25 17.20 -5.13
CA GLU A 229 2.17 18.34 -5.27
C GLU A 229 1.55 19.66 -4.79
N ASN A 230 0.26 19.86 -5.08
CA ASN A 230 -0.45 21.08 -4.68
C ASN A 230 -0.48 21.22 -3.15
N LEU A 231 -0.83 20.15 -2.44
CA LEU A 231 -0.84 20.16 -0.97
C LEU A 231 0.57 20.42 -0.41
N ILE A 232 1.61 19.81 -0.98
CA ILE A 232 2.99 20.04 -0.54
C ILE A 232 3.39 21.51 -0.74
N VAL A 233 3.06 22.10 -1.88
CA VAL A 233 3.33 23.52 -2.17
C VAL A 233 2.55 24.44 -1.24
N GLU A 234 1.29 24.13 -0.95
CA GLU A 234 0.47 24.89 0.02
C GLU A 234 1.06 24.83 1.43
N LEU A 235 1.49 23.65 1.89
CA LEU A 235 2.19 23.49 3.16
C LEU A 235 3.50 24.28 3.18
N GLY A 236 4.25 24.30 2.07
CA GLY A 236 5.51 25.05 1.96
C GLY A 236 5.34 26.57 1.99
N LYS A 237 4.16 27.07 1.59
CA LYS A 237 3.78 28.48 1.74
C LYS A 237 3.31 28.79 3.16
N LYS A 238 2.62 27.86 3.82
CA LYS A 238 2.03 28.04 5.16
C LYS A 238 3.06 27.87 6.29
N TYR A 239 3.97 26.93 6.17
CA TYR A 239 4.91 26.54 7.23
C TYR A 239 6.35 26.82 6.84
N LYS A 240 7.16 27.27 7.81
CA LYS A 240 8.58 27.54 7.61
C LYS A 240 9.41 26.27 7.42
N LYS A 241 8.91 25.11 7.87
CA LYS A 241 9.59 23.82 7.83
C LYS A 241 8.58 22.71 7.55
N ILE A 242 9.00 21.78 6.69
CA ILE A 242 8.31 20.51 6.41
C ILE A 242 9.28 19.39 6.80
N LEU A 243 8.79 18.43 7.58
CA LEU A 243 9.44 17.16 7.86
C LEU A 243 8.78 16.04 7.04
#